data_AF-B4IXL8-F1
#
_entry.id   AF-B4IXL8-F1
#
_cell.length_a   1.000
_cell.length_b   1.000
_cell.length_c   1.000
_cell.angle_alpha   90.00
_cell.angle_beta   90.00
_cell.angle_gamma   90.00
#
_symmetry.space_group_name_H-M   'P 1'
#
loop_
_entity.id
_entity.type
_entity.pdbx_description
1 polymer ?
#
loop_
_entity_poly.entity_id
_entity_poly.type
_entity_poly.pdbx_seq_one_letter_code
_entity_poly.pdbx_strand_id
1 'polypeptide(L)'
;MFQHKNLIRLLCLLFLAGGLHTSQAEEFPQCANVEADTFVMAIDDCVSYIYCNGENSFRDSCPDQTYFDAKAQECTFDDAGVCLEPMSTTTAQPATVVAMTVDSSNGSDELQPGAPTTSTPASIVAQPSASDGSRPHCDTMGDGYHPHPQRCEYYYSCIDGYLTIVRCPYKYGWDYAQQQCKPLSEVRCFSL
;
A
#
# COMPACT_ATOMS: atom_id res chain seq x y z
N MET A 1 52.45 -11.43 -28.85
CA MET A 1 51.91 -10.74 -27.66
C MET A 1 50.96 -9.56 -27.95
N PHE A 2 51.00 -8.91 -29.12
CA PHE A 2 50.15 -7.72 -29.40
C PHE A 2 48.65 -8.04 -29.65
N GLN A 3 48.33 -9.15 -30.33
CA GLN A 3 46.95 -9.51 -30.69
C GLN A 3 46.08 -9.88 -29.47
N HIS A 4 46.68 -10.53 -28.47
CA HIS A 4 45.98 -10.95 -27.25
C HIS A 4 45.56 -9.75 -26.37
N LYS A 5 46.38 -8.69 -26.36
CA LYS A 5 46.14 -7.47 -25.58
C LYS A 5 45.02 -6.61 -26.18
N ASN A 6 44.91 -6.60 -27.52
CA ASN A 6 43.81 -5.92 -28.21
C ASN A 6 42.50 -6.71 -28.13
N LEU A 7 42.56 -8.05 -28.18
CA LEU A 7 41.38 -8.91 -27.97
C LEU A 7 40.83 -8.79 -26.55
N ILE A 8 41.69 -8.77 -25.53
CA ILE A 8 41.29 -8.55 -24.13
C ILE A 8 40.67 -7.15 -23.96
N ARG A 9 41.23 -6.11 -24.60
CA ARG A 9 40.63 -4.77 -24.57
C ARG A 9 39.24 -4.73 -25.22
N LEU A 10 39.06 -5.40 -26.36
CA LEU A 10 37.75 -5.49 -27.01
C LEU A 10 36.73 -6.22 -26.14
N LEU A 11 37.13 -7.34 -25.52
CA LEU A 11 36.27 -8.10 -24.62
C LEU A 11 35.88 -7.28 -23.38
N CYS A 12 36.82 -6.55 -22.75
CA CYS A 12 36.51 -5.65 -21.63
C CYS A 12 35.54 -4.53 -22.01
N LEU A 13 35.65 -3.95 -23.21
CA LEU A 13 34.72 -2.92 -23.68
C LEU A 13 33.31 -3.47 -23.93
N LEU A 14 33.20 -4.71 -24.43
CA LEU A 14 31.91 -5.39 -24.60
C LEU A 14 31.28 -5.77 -23.24
N PHE A 15 32.08 -6.18 -22.26
CA PHE A 15 31.61 -6.43 -20.90
C PHE A 15 31.15 -5.15 -20.18
N LEU A 16 31.80 -4.00 -20.42
CA LEU A 16 31.38 -2.71 -19.85
C LEU A 16 30.11 -2.15 -20.51
N ALA A 17 29.89 -2.42 -21.81
CA ALA A 17 28.68 -1.99 -22.52
C ALA A 17 27.46 -2.89 -22.26
N GLY A 18 27.67 -4.18 -21.93
CA GLY A 18 26.60 -5.13 -21.63
C GLY A 18 25.95 -4.96 -20.25
N GLY A 19 26.40 -4.00 -19.44
CA GLY A 19 25.94 -3.79 -18.06
C GLY A 19 25.00 -2.61 -17.83
N LEU A 20 24.52 -1.93 -18.87
CA LEU A 20 23.46 -0.92 -18.70
C LEU A 20 22.09 -1.62 -18.71
N HIS A 21 21.70 -2.16 -17.57
CA HIS A 21 20.30 -2.44 -17.32
C HIS A 21 19.59 -1.10 -17.14
N THR A 22 18.73 -0.75 -18.09
CA THR A 22 17.77 0.35 -17.92
C THR A 22 16.82 -0.03 -16.77
N SER A 23 17.00 0.58 -15.61
CA SER A 23 16.00 0.52 -14.54
C SER A 23 14.78 1.29 -15.03
N GLN A 24 13.73 0.57 -15.42
CA GLN A 24 12.46 1.19 -15.77
C GLN A 24 11.80 1.66 -14.48
N ALA A 25 11.50 2.95 -14.36
CA ALA A 25 10.59 3.41 -13.34
C ALA A 25 9.19 2.90 -13.69
N GLU A 26 8.44 2.41 -12.70
CA GLU A 26 7.04 2.04 -12.90
C GLU A 26 6.23 3.33 -13.11
N GLU A 27 5.80 3.55 -14.35
CA GLU A 27 4.94 4.68 -14.69
C GLU A 27 3.48 4.30 -14.45
N PHE A 28 2.71 5.21 -13.85
CA PHE A 28 1.29 5.02 -13.59
C PHE A 28 0.45 5.98 -14.45
N PRO A 29 0.08 5.60 -15.69
CA PRO A 29 -0.75 6.44 -16.57
C PRO A 29 -2.08 6.86 -15.95
N GLN A 30 -2.61 6.05 -15.02
CA GLN A 30 -3.84 6.30 -14.29
C GLN A 30 -3.74 7.55 -13.39
N CYS A 31 -2.53 7.97 -13.01
CA CYS A 31 -2.28 9.17 -12.20
C CYS A 31 -2.13 10.46 -13.02
N ALA A 32 -2.07 10.39 -14.35
CA ALA A 32 -1.71 11.54 -15.20
C ALA A 32 -2.63 12.77 -15.05
N ASN A 33 -3.89 12.58 -14.65
CA ASN A 33 -4.88 13.65 -14.51
C ASN A 33 -5.62 13.59 -13.17
N VAL A 34 -4.97 13.05 -12.14
CA VAL A 34 -5.56 12.88 -10.81
C VAL A 34 -4.80 13.75 -9.82
N GLU A 35 -5.52 14.33 -8.86
CA GLU A 35 -4.92 15.11 -7.79
C GLU A 35 -3.93 14.25 -6.98
N ALA A 36 -2.87 14.87 -6.47
CA ALA A 36 -1.98 14.20 -5.54
C ALA A 36 -2.74 13.75 -4.28
N ASP A 37 -2.24 12.72 -3.60
CA ASP A 37 -2.85 12.12 -2.41
C ASP A 37 -4.17 11.37 -2.65
N THR A 38 -4.42 10.93 -3.88
CA THR A 38 -5.64 10.20 -4.26
C THR A 38 -5.37 8.74 -4.59
N PHE A 39 -6.36 7.86 -4.40
CA PHE A 39 -6.29 6.47 -4.81
C PHE A 39 -7.14 6.23 -6.07
N VAL A 40 -6.56 5.55 -7.05
CA VAL A 40 -7.24 5.15 -8.29
C VAL A 40 -7.20 3.64 -8.43
N MET A 41 -8.14 3.09 -9.19
CA MET A 41 -8.13 1.67 -9.54
C MET A 41 -6.99 1.36 -10.52
N ALA A 42 -6.31 0.23 -10.35
CA ALA A 42 -5.44 -0.31 -11.39
C ALA A 42 -6.33 -0.90 -12.51
N ILE A 43 -6.34 -0.25 -13.67
CA ILE A 43 -7.24 -0.62 -14.79
C ILE A 43 -7.03 -2.05 -15.34
N ASP A 44 -5.86 -2.62 -15.10
CA ASP A 44 -5.44 -3.95 -15.53
C ASP A 44 -5.65 -5.03 -14.44
N ASP A 45 -6.03 -4.62 -13.23
CA ASP A 45 -6.19 -5.50 -12.09
C ASP A 45 -7.12 -4.85 -11.05
N CYS A 46 -8.39 -5.23 -11.11
CA CYS A 46 -9.43 -4.63 -10.29
C CYS A 46 -9.24 -4.87 -8.77
N VAL A 47 -8.48 -5.90 -8.37
CA VAL A 47 -8.13 -6.10 -6.95
C VAL A 47 -6.94 -5.24 -6.52
N SER A 48 -6.39 -4.41 -7.40
CA SER A 48 -5.31 -3.48 -7.10
C SER A 48 -5.73 -2.02 -7.24
N TYR A 49 -5.05 -1.17 -6.48
CA TYR A 49 -5.16 0.28 -6.55
C TYR A 49 -3.78 0.90 -6.74
N ILE A 50 -3.79 2.15 -7.18
CA ILE A 50 -2.61 2.99 -7.30
C ILE A 50 -2.85 4.21 -6.42
N TYR A 51 -1.95 4.46 -5.49
CA TYR A 51 -1.87 5.75 -4.81
C TYR A 51 -1.13 6.71 -5.72
N CYS A 52 -1.74 7.85 -6.04
CA CYS A 52 -1.19 8.87 -6.91
C CYS A 52 -0.60 10.00 -6.07
N ASN A 53 0.74 10.09 -6.05
CA ASN A 53 1.47 11.16 -5.38
C ASN A 53 2.76 11.47 -6.17
N GLY A 54 2.62 11.82 -7.45
CA GLY A 54 3.77 12.12 -8.33
C GLY A 54 4.77 10.96 -8.42
N GLU A 55 6.04 11.22 -8.12
CA GLU A 55 7.11 10.20 -8.09
C GLU A 55 6.98 9.18 -6.95
N ASN A 56 6.04 9.41 -6.03
CA ASN A 56 5.77 8.56 -4.87
C ASN A 56 4.56 7.67 -5.09
N SER A 57 4.03 7.68 -6.31
CA SER A 57 2.94 6.82 -6.68
C SER A 57 3.38 5.37 -6.56
N PHE A 58 2.48 4.51 -6.11
CA PHE A 58 2.74 3.08 -5.99
C PHE A 58 1.46 2.31 -6.26
N ARG A 59 1.63 1.07 -6.70
CA ARG A 59 0.55 0.09 -6.83
C ARG A 59 0.58 -0.86 -5.66
N ASP A 60 -0.59 -1.20 -5.14
CA ASP A 60 -0.76 -2.21 -4.09
C ASP A 60 -2.09 -2.95 -4.27
N SER A 61 -2.21 -4.11 -3.65
CA SER A 61 -3.38 -4.98 -3.77
C SER A 61 -4.29 -4.86 -2.55
N CYS A 62 -5.58 -4.91 -2.79
CA CYS A 62 -6.57 -5.08 -1.75
C CYS A 62 -6.42 -6.46 -1.06
N PRO A 63 -6.84 -6.58 0.21
CA PRO A 63 -6.90 -7.88 0.89
C PRO A 63 -7.69 -8.93 0.11
N ASP A 64 -7.43 -10.20 0.38
CA ASP A 64 -8.09 -11.32 -0.29
C ASP A 64 -9.62 -11.16 -0.33
N GLN A 65 -10.21 -11.45 -1.50
CA GLN A 65 -11.66 -11.38 -1.77
C GLN A 65 -12.28 -9.96 -1.67
N THR A 66 -11.45 -8.92 -1.71
CA THR A 66 -11.91 -7.53 -1.80
C THR A 66 -11.39 -6.87 -3.08
N TYR A 67 -12.07 -5.82 -3.53
CA TYR A 67 -11.68 -5.01 -4.68
C TYR A 67 -11.62 -3.54 -4.31
N PHE A 68 -10.91 -2.73 -5.11
CA PHE A 68 -10.84 -1.30 -4.86
C PHE A 68 -12.06 -0.56 -5.41
N ASP A 69 -12.92 -0.04 -4.53
CA ASP A 69 -14.00 0.87 -4.91
C ASP A 69 -13.47 2.31 -4.99
N ALA A 70 -13.26 2.80 -6.22
CA ALA A 70 -12.76 4.13 -6.46
C ALA A 70 -13.72 5.25 -5.99
N LYS A 71 -15.02 4.99 -5.83
CA LYS A 71 -15.97 5.98 -5.29
C LYS A 71 -15.89 6.03 -3.77
N ALA A 72 -15.81 4.89 -3.12
CA ALA A 72 -15.67 4.79 -1.66
C ALA A 72 -14.23 5.07 -1.18
N GLN A 73 -13.24 5.06 -2.09
CA GLN A 73 -11.81 5.20 -1.81
C GLN A 73 -11.30 4.14 -0.82
N GLU A 74 -11.83 2.92 -0.90
CA GLU A 74 -11.48 1.82 -0.01
C GLU A 74 -11.61 0.44 -0.68
N CYS A 75 -10.97 -0.56 -0.08
CA CYS A 75 -11.15 -1.95 -0.47
C CYS A 75 -12.45 -2.47 0.16
N THR A 76 -13.36 -2.98 -0.66
CA THR A 76 -14.66 -3.50 -0.22
C THR A 76 -14.90 -4.90 -0.74
N PHE A 77 -15.82 -5.63 -0.09
CA PHE A 77 -16.20 -6.97 -0.53
C PHE A 77 -16.91 -6.92 -1.87
N ASP A 78 -16.60 -7.89 -2.73
CA ASP A 78 -17.21 -7.97 -4.05
C ASP A 78 -18.57 -8.69 -4.04
N ASP A 79 -19.47 -8.31 -3.13
CA ASP A 79 -20.81 -8.92 -3.00
C ASP A 79 -21.66 -8.73 -4.26
N ALA A 80 -21.33 -7.71 -5.06
CA ALA A 80 -22.02 -7.37 -6.30
C ALA A 80 -21.33 -7.91 -7.57
N GLY A 81 -20.17 -8.58 -7.46
CA GLY A 81 -19.42 -9.12 -8.60
C GLY A 81 -18.86 -8.04 -9.55
N VAL A 82 -18.57 -6.85 -9.04
CA VAL A 82 -17.94 -5.72 -9.75
C VAL A 82 -16.55 -6.08 -10.28
N CYS A 83 -15.82 -6.92 -9.54
CA CYS A 83 -14.45 -7.31 -9.85
C CYS A 83 -14.35 -8.72 -10.44
N LEU A 84 -15.40 -9.51 -10.29
CA LEU A 84 -15.55 -10.83 -10.91
C LEU A 84 -15.97 -10.72 -12.38
N GLU A 85 -15.05 -10.27 -13.24
CA GLU A 85 -15.07 -10.68 -14.65
C GLU A 85 -13.78 -11.42 -15.01
N PRO A 86 -13.71 -12.74 -14.81
CA PRO A 86 -12.85 -13.55 -15.67
C PRO A 86 -13.49 -13.59 -17.06
N MET A 87 -12.69 -13.36 -18.10
CA MET A 87 -13.06 -13.65 -19.49
C MET A 87 -13.81 -14.99 -19.58
N SER A 88 -15.12 -14.93 -19.73
CA SER A 88 -15.95 -16.04 -20.17
C SER A 88 -16.84 -15.51 -21.27
N THR A 89 -16.35 -15.64 -22.51
CA THR A 89 -17.24 -15.75 -23.65
C THR A 89 -18.12 -16.97 -23.39
N THR A 90 -19.37 -16.78 -22.97
CA THR A 90 -20.38 -17.84 -23.05
C THR A 90 -21.75 -17.24 -23.30
N THR A 91 -22.22 -17.55 -24.52
CA THR A 91 -23.59 -17.68 -25.01
C THR A 91 -24.72 -17.51 -23.98
N ALA A 92 -25.64 -16.62 -24.34
CA ALA A 92 -26.90 -16.34 -23.64
C ALA A 92 -27.81 -17.58 -23.48
N GLN A 93 -28.33 -17.79 -22.27
CA GLN A 93 -29.72 -18.23 -22.01
C GLN A 93 -30.09 -18.03 -20.52
N PRO A 94 -31.40 -18.05 -20.13
CA PRO A 94 -31.97 -16.98 -19.33
C PRO A 94 -32.27 -17.37 -17.88
N ALA A 95 -32.51 -16.32 -17.09
CA ALA A 95 -32.82 -16.31 -15.66
C ALA A 95 -33.92 -17.29 -15.23
N THR A 96 -33.71 -17.92 -14.07
CA THR A 96 -34.79 -18.49 -13.24
C THR A 96 -34.82 -17.77 -11.91
N VAL A 97 -35.92 -17.06 -11.67
CA VAL A 97 -36.21 -16.30 -10.45
C VAL A 97 -36.63 -17.29 -9.36
N VAL A 98 -35.95 -17.29 -8.22
CA VAL A 98 -36.50 -17.88 -6.99
C VAL A 98 -36.41 -16.84 -5.88
N ALA A 99 -37.57 -16.32 -5.50
CA ALA A 99 -37.75 -15.48 -4.35
C ALA A 99 -37.67 -16.34 -3.07
N MET A 100 -36.90 -15.88 -2.08
CA MET A 100 -37.03 -16.33 -0.70
C MET A 100 -37.15 -15.13 0.21
N THR A 101 -38.34 -14.96 0.77
CA THR A 101 -38.68 -14.09 1.88
C THR A 101 -38.30 -14.78 3.19
N VAL A 102 -37.61 -14.09 4.11
CA VAL A 102 -37.67 -14.43 5.53
C VAL A 102 -37.75 -13.16 6.37
N ASP A 103 -38.71 -13.19 7.28
CA ASP A 103 -39.19 -12.16 8.17
C ASP A 103 -38.35 -12.05 9.48
N SER A 104 -38.58 -10.93 10.13
CA SER A 104 -38.06 -10.31 11.36
C SER A 104 -37.82 -11.17 12.60
N SER A 105 -36.86 -10.76 13.44
CA SER A 105 -37.11 -10.57 14.88
C SER A 105 -36.01 -9.79 15.61
N ASN A 106 -36.43 -8.71 16.27
CA ASN A 106 -35.77 -7.96 17.34
C ASN A 106 -35.16 -8.85 18.45
N GLY A 107 -34.07 -8.36 19.06
CA GLY A 107 -33.65 -8.72 20.41
C GLY A 107 -32.95 -7.51 21.06
N SER A 108 -33.53 -7.02 22.16
CA SER A 108 -33.16 -5.82 22.92
C SER A 108 -32.36 -6.14 24.19
N ASP A 109 -31.81 -5.08 24.81
CA ASP A 109 -31.48 -4.93 26.26
C ASP A 109 -30.20 -5.62 26.80
N GLU A 110 -29.39 -5.08 27.73
CA GLU A 110 -29.35 -3.82 28.50
C GLU A 110 -27.97 -3.69 29.23
N LEU A 111 -27.72 -2.48 29.77
CA LEU A 111 -26.64 -1.78 30.49
C LEU A 111 -25.72 -2.43 31.58
N GLN A 112 -24.42 -2.05 31.51
CA GLN A 112 -23.46 -1.53 32.57
C GLN A 112 -22.99 -2.47 33.73
N PRO A 113 -21.95 -2.18 34.59
CA PRO A 113 -21.01 -1.03 34.74
C PRO A 113 -19.50 -1.34 34.95
N GLY A 114 -18.65 -0.30 34.87
CA GLY A 114 -17.51 -0.11 35.81
C GLY A 114 -16.11 0.10 35.22
N ALA A 115 -15.62 1.34 35.28
CA ALA A 115 -14.22 1.73 35.02
C ALA A 115 -13.25 1.16 36.08
N PRO A 116 -11.93 1.16 35.81
CA PRO A 116 -11.11 2.22 36.39
C PRO A 116 -10.16 2.90 35.39
N THR A 117 -10.22 4.22 35.37
CA THR A 117 -9.28 5.12 34.71
C THR A 117 -7.93 5.03 35.42
N THR A 118 -6.94 4.43 34.76
CA THR A 118 -5.53 4.54 35.19
C THR A 118 -4.84 5.52 34.25
N SER A 119 -4.76 6.78 34.68
CA SER A 119 -3.99 7.82 34.01
C SER A 119 -2.50 7.60 34.30
N THR A 120 -1.83 6.87 33.40
CA THR A 120 -0.37 6.74 33.40
C THR A 120 0.26 8.03 32.82
N PRO A 121 1.37 8.54 33.37
CA PRO A 121 1.96 9.81 32.95
C PRO A 121 2.42 9.73 31.49
N ALA A 122 2.09 10.77 30.71
CA ALA A 122 2.57 10.97 29.36
C ALA A 122 4.12 10.94 29.36
N SER A 123 4.68 9.84 28.86
CA SER A 123 6.10 9.74 28.61
C SER A 123 6.40 10.53 27.34
N ILE A 124 7.09 11.65 27.52
CA ILE A 124 7.54 12.55 26.46
C ILE A 124 8.66 11.83 25.70
N VAL A 125 8.30 10.92 24.81
CA VAL A 125 9.22 10.41 23.79
C VAL A 125 9.11 11.37 22.61
N ALA A 126 10.22 12.02 22.28
CA ALA A 126 10.30 12.97 21.18
C ALA A 126 9.74 12.33 19.90
N GLN A 127 8.67 12.93 19.38
CA GLN A 127 8.15 12.63 18.07
C GLN A 127 9.26 12.86 17.04
N PRO A 128 9.43 11.98 16.03
CA PRO A 128 10.33 12.24 14.92
C PRO A 128 10.02 13.62 14.36
N SER A 129 11.04 14.40 14.06
CA SER A 129 10.86 15.74 13.49
C SER A 129 9.91 15.65 12.31
N ALA A 130 8.80 16.39 12.40
CA ALA A 130 7.81 16.59 11.35
C ALA A 130 8.51 17.01 10.06
N SER A 131 8.79 16.04 9.17
CA SER A 131 9.05 16.36 7.77
C SER A 131 7.73 16.82 7.17
N ASP A 132 7.76 17.88 6.36
CA ASP A 132 6.64 18.64 5.80
C ASP A 132 5.69 17.83 4.90
N GLY A 133 5.09 16.75 5.43
CA GLY A 133 4.36 15.74 4.64
C GLY A 133 5.22 15.01 3.60
N SER A 134 6.51 15.35 3.50
CA SER A 134 7.35 15.00 2.38
C SER A 134 7.88 13.57 2.54
N ARG A 135 7.90 12.83 1.42
CA ARG A 135 8.50 11.49 1.33
C ARG A 135 9.95 11.54 1.83
N PRO A 136 10.36 10.60 2.71
CA PRO A 136 11.73 10.56 3.21
C PRO A 136 12.73 10.29 2.08
N HIS A 137 13.96 10.78 2.23
CA HIS A 137 15.06 10.38 1.35
C HIS A 137 15.84 9.24 2.00
N CYS A 138 16.13 8.17 1.25
CA CYS A 138 16.95 7.08 1.76
C CYS A 138 18.42 7.34 1.43
N ASP A 139 19.25 7.40 2.48
CA ASP A 139 20.69 7.41 2.32
C ASP A 139 21.18 6.01 1.90
N THR A 140 22.18 5.93 1.01
CA THR A 140 22.76 4.65 0.56
C THR A 140 23.60 3.92 1.61
N MET A 141 23.69 4.45 2.84
CA MET A 141 24.57 3.94 3.88
C MET A 141 23.84 3.23 5.02
N GLY A 142 22.52 3.08 4.97
CA GLY A 142 21.80 2.35 6.01
C GLY A 142 20.35 2.03 5.73
N ASP A 143 19.90 0.95 6.33
CA ASP A 143 18.50 0.56 6.38
C ASP A 143 17.77 1.39 7.44
N GLY A 144 16.49 1.68 7.19
CA GLY A 144 15.70 2.51 8.09
C GLY A 144 14.20 2.40 7.84
N TYR A 145 13.44 2.86 8.83
CA TYR A 145 11.98 2.95 8.72
C TYR A 145 11.51 4.35 9.08
N HIS A 146 10.58 4.88 8.30
CA HIS A 146 9.98 6.19 8.54
C HIS A 146 8.46 6.05 8.55
N PRO A 147 7.75 6.66 9.51
CA PRO A 147 6.30 6.59 9.51
C PRO A 147 5.70 7.38 8.34
N HIS A 148 4.53 6.96 7.85
CA HIS A 148 3.80 7.76 6.87
C HIS A 148 3.13 8.97 7.57
N PRO A 149 3.22 10.19 6.99
CA PRO A 149 2.75 11.42 7.63
C PRO A 149 1.23 11.52 7.82
N GLN A 150 0.47 10.84 6.96
CA GLN A 150 -0.99 10.98 6.89
C GLN A 150 -1.77 9.67 7.10
N ARG A 151 -1.09 8.51 7.08
CA ARG A 151 -1.75 7.20 6.97
C ARG A 151 -1.10 6.22 7.93
N CYS A 152 -1.74 5.99 9.07
CA CYS A 152 -1.14 5.18 10.13
C CYS A 152 -0.90 3.73 9.72
N GLU A 153 -1.67 3.20 8.78
CA GLU A 153 -1.49 1.85 8.23
C GLU A 153 -0.31 1.72 7.27
N TYR A 154 0.44 2.79 6.97
CA TYR A 154 1.63 2.73 6.12
C TYR A 154 2.90 3.21 6.84
N TYR A 155 4.02 2.67 6.38
CA TYR A 155 5.35 3.17 6.70
C TYR A 155 6.27 3.03 5.49
N TYR A 156 7.35 3.77 5.51
CA TYR A 156 8.42 3.72 4.53
C TYR A 156 9.55 2.83 5.04
N SER A 157 10.06 1.94 4.20
CA SER A 157 11.25 1.12 4.43
C SER A 157 12.34 1.56 3.45
N CYS A 158 13.47 1.98 4.02
CA CYS A 158 14.72 2.22 3.31
C CYS A 158 15.59 0.99 3.42
N ILE A 159 16.03 0.42 2.29
CA ILE A 159 17.02 -0.66 2.24
C ILE A 159 18.05 -0.32 1.17
N ASP A 160 19.32 -0.17 1.54
CA ASP A 160 20.42 0.20 0.63
C ASP A 160 20.10 1.41 -0.30
N GLY A 161 19.42 2.43 0.23
CA GLY A 161 19.01 3.62 -0.53
C GLY A 161 17.72 3.46 -1.36
N TYR A 162 17.12 2.27 -1.39
CA TYR A 162 15.83 2.03 -2.02
C TYR A 162 14.69 2.30 -1.04
N LEU A 163 13.74 3.14 -1.47
CA LEU A 163 12.57 3.52 -0.69
C LEU A 163 11.33 2.78 -1.15
N THR A 164 10.79 1.94 -0.27
CA THR A 164 9.53 1.23 -0.47
C THR A 164 8.51 1.70 0.55
N ILE A 165 7.27 1.92 0.14
CA ILE A 165 6.14 2.10 1.05
C ILE A 165 5.51 0.73 1.34
N VAL A 166 5.23 0.47 2.61
CA VAL A 166 4.75 -0.83 3.10
C VAL A 166 3.48 -0.61 3.91
N ARG A 167 2.48 -1.44 3.63
CA ARG A 167 1.20 -1.45 4.35
C ARG A 167 1.24 -2.46 5.49
N CYS A 168 0.80 -2.05 6.67
CA CYS A 168 0.53 -2.95 7.78
C CYS A 168 -0.70 -3.84 7.50
N PRO A 169 -0.82 -5.03 8.14
CA PRO A 169 -2.00 -5.88 8.03
C PRO A 169 -3.31 -5.17 8.33
N TYR A 170 -4.43 -5.76 7.91
CA TYR A 170 -5.76 -5.16 8.12
C TYR A 170 -6.03 -4.91 9.62
N LYS A 171 -6.47 -3.68 9.94
CA LYS A 171 -6.64 -3.14 11.31
C LYS A 171 -5.36 -2.95 12.12
N TYR A 172 -4.20 -2.90 11.47
CA TYR A 172 -2.92 -2.55 12.09
C TYR A 172 -2.39 -1.22 11.56
N GLY A 173 -1.63 -0.52 12.40
CA GLY A 173 -0.88 0.68 12.07
C GLY A 173 0.58 0.57 12.48
N TRP A 174 1.45 1.39 11.90
CA TRP A 174 2.87 1.43 12.22
C TRP A 174 3.14 2.20 13.52
N ASP A 175 3.62 1.51 14.55
CA ASP A 175 4.12 2.14 15.78
C ASP A 175 5.56 2.61 15.53
N TYR A 176 5.75 3.91 15.25
CA TYR A 176 7.06 4.45 14.86
C TYR A 176 8.13 4.29 15.94
N ALA A 177 7.73 4.21 17.20
CA ALA A 177 8.65 4.13 18.32
C ALA A 177 9.05 2.67 18.65
N GLN A 178 8.26 1.69 18.25
CA GLN A 178 8.61 0.26 18.33
C GLN A 178 9.04 -0.32 16.99
N GLN A 179 8.93 0.46 15.91
CA GLN A 179 9.18 0.04 14.54
C GLN A 179 8.47 -1.27 14.20
N GLN A 180 7.17 -1.33 14.50
CA GLN A 180 6.36 -2.52 14.29
C GLN A 180 4.90 -2.18 13.98
N CYS A 181 4.26 -2.96 13.12
CA CYS A 181 2.82 -2.93 12.96
C CYS A 181 2.11 -3.45 14.22
N LYS A 182 1.20 -2.65 14.78
CA LYS A 182 0.38 -2.97 15.96
C LYS A 182 -1.09 -2.76 15.68
N PRO A 183 -2.00 -3.40 16.44
CA PRO A 183 -3.43 -3.12 16.33
C PRO A 183 -3.71 -1.61 16.44
N LEU A 184 -4.64 -1.09 15.64
CA LEU A 184 -4.96 0.35 15.61
C LEU A 184 -5.40 0.92 16.97
N SER A 185 -5.86 0.09 17.90
CA SER A 185 -6.21 0.48 19.28
C SER A 185 -5.02 0.73 20.20
N GLU A 186 -3.82 0.27 19.83
CA GLU A 186 -2.61 0.28 20.67
C GLU A 186 -1.41 1.00 20.03
N VAL A 187 -1.52 1.33 18.75
CA VAL A 187 -0.44 1.90 17.95
C VAL A 187 -0.20 3.37 18.31
N ARG A 188 1.08 3.78 18.32
CA ARG A 188 1.45 5.19 18.24
C ARG A 188 1.68 5.59 16.79
N CYS A 189 0.61 6.06 16.16
CA CYS A 189 0.67 6.65 14.83
C CYS A 189 1.51 7.93 14.86
N PHE A 190 2.17 8.21 13.75
CA PHE A 190 2.72 9.53 13.50
C PHE A 190 1.64 10.42 12.89
N SER A 191 1.53 11.66 13.38
CA SER A 191 0.72 12.72 12.78
C SER A 191 1.55 13.98 12.77
N LEU A 192 1.56 14.68 11.64
CA LEU A 192 2.08 16.04 11.54
C LEU A 192 1.15 17.04 12.24
#